data_AF-A0AA38Z8Z7-F1
#
_entry.id   AF-A0AA38Z8Z7-F1
#
_cell.length_a   1.000
_cell.length_b   1.000
_cell.length_c   1.000
_cell.angle_alpha   90.00
_cell.angle_beta   90.00
_cell.angle_gamma   90.00
#
_symmetry.space_group_name_H-M   'P 1'
#
loop_
_entity.id
_entity.type
_entity.pdbx_description
1 polymer ?
#
loop_
_entity_poly.entity_id
_entity_poly.type
_entity_poly.pdbx_seq_one_letter_code
_entity_poly.pdbx_strand_id
1 'polypeptide(L)'
;MGAFRIALESIFNRIHHNALEYTSFGKPNPFVFKNAEAILRRLQPSCHDGYFMDNGNTGSNSFETLYMIGDNPLVDIRGAQKAGHPWFSILTRTGVFKGKENHAEFPADLVVDTVEEAVDYILKKESSF
;
A
#
# COMPACT_ATOMS: atom_id res chain seq x y z
N MET A 1 12.73 -3.02 10.16
CA MET A 1 12.03 -3.30 11.44
C MET A 1 11.75 -4.78 11.70
N GLY A 2 11.49 -5.62 10.70
CA GLY A 2 11.25 -7.07 10.92
C GLY A 2 12.41 -7.79 11.63
N ALA A 3 13.64 -7.61 11.16
CA ALA A 3 14.82 -8.26 11.76
C ALA A 3 15.04 -7.87 13.24
N PHE A 4 14.93 -6.59 13.57
CA PHE A 4 15.05 -6.12 14.95
C PHE A 4 13.98 -6.69 15.87
N ARG A 5 12.71 -6.69 15.43
CA ARG A 5 11.59 -7.31 16.15
C ARG A 5 11.86 -8.78 16.43
N ILE A 6 12.27 -9.54 15.41
CA ILE A 6 12.56 -10.98 15.55
C ILE A 6 13.72 -11.20 16.52
N ALA A 7 14.79 -10.40 16.43
CA ALA A 7 15.93 -10.51 17.33
C ALA A 7 15.52 -10.21 18.79
N LEU A 8 14.75 -9.13 19.01
CA LEU A 8 14.25 -8.76 20.33
C LEU A 8 13.33 -9.84 20.91
N GLU A 9 12.38 -10.33 20.13
CA GLU A 9 11.45 -11.39 20.51
C GLU A 9 12.20 -12.70 20.84
N SER A 10 13.23 -13.04 20.05
CA SER A 10 14.06 -14.23 20.29
C SER A 10 14.84 -14.14 21.61
N ILE A 11 15.39 -12.96 21.92
CA ILE A 11 16.12 -12.74 23.18
C ILE A 11 15.14 -12.76 24.37
N PHE A 12 14.02 -12.05 24.27
CA PHE A 12 13.03 -11.95 25.34
C PHE A 12 12.45 -13.32 25.70
N ASN A 13 11.98 -14.08 24.69
CA ASN A 13 11.36 -15.39 24.88
C ASN A 13 12.34 -16.44 25.42
N ARG A 14 13.65 -16.21 25.30
CA ARG A 14 14.68 -17.10 25.86
C ARG A 14 14.92 -16.85 27.36
N ILE A 15 14.69 -15.62 27.83
CA ILE A 15 14.99 -15.20 29.21
C ILE A 15 13.73 -15.24 30.08
N HIS A 16 12.55 -15.06 29.49
CA HIS A 16 11.27 -15.01 30.19
C HIS A 16 10.41 -16.24 29.88
N HIS A 17 9.59 -16.65 30.86
CA HIS A 17 8.65 -17.77 30.70
C HIS A 17 7.43 -17.41 29.84
N ASN A 18 7.11 -16.12 29.73
CA ASN A 18 6.02 -15.62 28.90
C ASN A 18 6.58 -15.05 27.59
N ALA A 19 5.83 -15.22 26.51
CA ALA A 19 6.18 -14.64 25.22
C ALA A 19 6.12 -13.10 25.27
N LEU A 20 6.94 -12.44 24.45
CA LEU A 20 6.90 -10.98 24.30
C LEU A 20 5.54 -10.55 23.74
N GLU A 21 4.78 -9.81 24.54
CA GLU A 21 3.58 -9.12 24.08
C GLU A 21 3.95 -7.75 23.50
N TYR A 22 3.52 -7.47 22.28
CA TYR A 22 3.76 -6.18 21.64
C TYR A 22 2.72 -5.88 20.57
N THR A 23 2.59 -4.60 20.27
CA THR A 23 1.77 -4.10 19.17
C THR A 23 2.70 -3.55 18.09
N SER A 24 2.55 -4.05 16.85
CA SER A 24 3.31 -3.53 15.70
C SER A 24 2.40 -2.75 14.75
N PHE A 25 2.83 -1.55 14.40
CA PHE A 25 2.20 -0.72 13.37
C PHE A 25 3.05 -0.75 12.10
N GLY A 26 2.39 -0.82 10.95
CA GLY A 26 3.06 -0.91 9.65
C GLY A 26 2.37 -1.87 8.70
N LYS A 27 2.73 -1.79 7.42
CA LYS A 27 2.39 -2.79 6.43
C LYS A 27 2.89 -4.18 6.88
N PRO A 28 2.17 -5.28 6.62
CA PRO A 28 0.97 -5.41 5.76
C PRO A 28 -0.36 -5.23 6.53
N ASN A 29 -0.39 -4.54 7.67
CA ASN A 29 -1.65 -4.34 8.40
C ASN A 29 -2.60 -3.41 7.61
N PRO A 30 -3.83 -3.84 7.28
CA PRO A 30 -4.77 -3.03 6.48
C PRO A 30 -5.17 -1.71 7.17
N PHE A 31 -5.03 -1.61 8.50
CA PHE A 31 -5.25 -0.35 9.21
C PHE A 31 -4.38 0.79 8.68
N VAL A 32 -3.14 0.49 8.27
CA VAL A 32 -2.21 1.50 7.74
C VAL A 32 -2.71 2.03 6.39
N PHE A 33 -3.27 1.17 5.54
CA PHE A 33 -3.85 1.56 4.25
C PHE A 33 -5.12 2.39 4.43
N LYS A 34 -6.02 1.98 5.33
CA LYS A 34 -7.22 2.77 5.66
C LYS A 34 -6.87 4.15 6.21
N ASN A 35 -5.83 4.23 7.04
CA ASN A 35 -5.34 5.50 7.55
C ASN A 35 -4.72 6.35 6.45
N ALA A 36 -3.93 5.77 5.54
CA ALA A 36 -3.37 6.47 4.39
C ALA A 36 -4.47 7.03 3.48
N GLU A 37 -5.49 6.23 3.17
CA GLU A 37 -6.66 6.67 2.43
C GLU A 37 -7.38 7.84 3.12
N ALA A 38 -7.61 7.75 4.43
CA ALA A 38 -8.24 8.84 5.18
C ALA A 38 -7.41 10.14 5.17
N ILE A 39 -6.08 10.05 5.19
CA ILE A 39 -5.19 11.21 5.04
C ILE A 39 -5.30 11.77 3.63
N LEU A 40 -5.23 10.94 2.59
CA LEU A 40 -5.34 11.37 1.20
C LEU A 40 -6.68 12.08 0.94
N ARG A 41 -7.80 11.56 1.47
CA ARG A 41 -9.12 12.20 1.35
C ARG A 41 -9.15 13.60 1.97
N ARG A 42 -8.40 13.83 3.05
CA ARG A 42 -8.27 15.15 3.68
C ARG A 42 -7.40 16.12 2.90
N LEU A 43 -6.49 15.61 2.05
CA LEU A 43 -5.61 16.42 1.21
C LEU A 43 -6.24 16.78 -0.14
N GLN A 44 -7.25 16.02 -0.58
CA GLN A 44 -8.00 16.26 -1.82
C GLN A 44 -8.57 17.69 -1.99
N PRO A 45 -9.01 18.43 -0.94
CA PRO A 45 -9.54 19.79 -1.10
C PRO A 45 -8.50 20.83 -1.55
N SER A 46 -7.20 20.53 -1.48
CA SER A 46 -6.13 21.50 -1.77
C SER A 46 -5.75 21.57 -3.25
N CYS A 47 -6.26 20.64 -4.08
CA CYS A 47 -5.82 20.47 -5.47
C CYS A 47 -6.89 20.89 -6.50
N HIS A 48 -8.13 21.11 -6.06
CA HIS A 48 -9.26 21.54 -6.90
C HIS A 48 -9.60 23.00 -6.58
N ASP A 49 -8.69 23.91 -6.95
CA ASP A 49 -9.06 25.31 -7.10
C ASP A 49 -9.63 25.49 -8.52
N GLY A 50 -10.96 25.38 -8.64
CA GLY A 50 -11.71 25.60 -9.87
C GLY A 50 -12.27 24.33 -10.52
N TYR A 51 -13.58 24.35 -10.78
CA TYR A 51 -14.39 23.34 -11.47
C TYR A 51 -14.79 22.12 -10.61
N PHE A 52 -15.84 22.29 -9.79
CA PHE A 52 -17.21 21.88 -10.10
C PHE A 52 -18.06 22.07 -8.85
N MET A 53 -18.97 23.05 -8.91
CA MET A 53 -20.12 23.10 -8.01
C MET A 53 -21.08 22.02 -8.48
N ASP A 54 -21.28 20.96 -7.70
CA ASP A 54 -22.55 20.25 -7.71
C ASP A 54 -23.04 19.95 -6.29
N ASN A 55 -24.35 20.16 -6.17
CA ASN A 55 -25.15 20.23 -4.98
C ASN A 55 -25.28 18.86 -4.30
N GLY A 56 -25.20 18.87 -2.96
CA GLY A 56 -26.15 18.11 -2.15
C GLY A 56 -25.93 16.59 -2.04
N ASN A 57 -24.71 16.08 -2.15
CA ASN A 57 -24.42 14.70 -1.76
C ASN A 57 -23.12 14.60 -0.95
N THR A 58 -23.23 14.70 0.37
CA THR A 58 -22.14 14.50 1.35
C THR A 58 -21.73 13.02 1.43
N GLY A 59 -21.43 12.40 0.28
CA GLY A 59 -21.32 10.95 0.12
C GLY A 59 -20.26 10.41 -0.84
N SER A 60 -19.58 11.24 -1.67
CA SER A 60 -18.75 10.71 -2.77
C SER A 60 -17.32 11.24 -2.88
N ASN A 61 -16.64 11.59 -1.78
CA ASN A 61 -15.19 11.85 -1.81
C ASN A 61 -14.39 10.54 -1.66
N SER A 62 -14.79 9.49 -2.39
CA SER A 62 -14.08 8.22 -2.45
C SER A 62 -13.20 8.19 -3.68
N PHE A 63 -11.92 7.87 -3.50
CA PHE A 63 -11.02 7.59 -4.63
C PHE A 63 -11.55 6.39 -5.42
N GLU A 64 -11.57 6.50 -6.74
CA GLU A 64 -11.88 5.35 -7.61
C GLU A 64 -10.77 4.31 -7.57
N THR A 65 -9.51 4.77 -7.61
CA THR A 65 -8.32 3.92 -7.50
C THR A 65 -7.23 4.60 -6.66
N LEU A 66 -6.59 3.83 -5.78
CA LEU A 66 -5.38 4.21 -5.04
C LEU A 66 -4.24 3.26 -5.40
N TYR A 67 -3.15 3.80 -5.95
CA TYR A 67 -2.03 2.98 -6.40
C TYR A 67 -1.01 2.76 -5.28
N MET A 68 -0.88 1.51 -4.81
CA MET A 68 0.21 1.08 -3.93
C MET A 68 1.37 0.58 -4.79
N ILE A 69 2.44 1.36 -4.90
CA ILE A 69 3.68 0.97 -5.58
C ILE A 69 4.69 0.51 -4.53
N GLY A 70 5.25 -0.70 -4.68
CA GLY A 70 6.24 -1.23 -3.74
C GLY A 70 7.03 -2.40 -4.28
N ASP A 71 8.11 -2.76 -3.59
CA ASP A 71 9.08 -3.78 -4.00
C ASP A 71 8.99 -5.06 -3.17
N ASN A 72 8.16 -5.09 -2.13
CA ASN A 72 8.07 -6.22 -1.21
C ASN A 72 6.67 -6.90 -1.25
N PRO A 73 6.56 -8.12 -1.83
CA PRO A 73 5.27 -8.81 -1.96
C PRO A 73 4.59 -9.10 -0.63
N LEU A 74 5.36 -9.47 0.42
CA LEU A 74 4.81 -9.85 1.72
C LEU A 74 4.31 -8.66 2.54
N VAL A 75 4.76 -7.45 2.20
CA VAL A 75 4.52 -6.22 2.98
C VAL A 75 3.62 -5.27 2.18
N ASP A 76 4.04 -4.88 0.98
CA ASP A 76 3.39 -3.87 0.16
C ASP A 76 2.16 -4.45 -0.53
N ILE A 77 2.38 -5.49 -1.34
CA ILE A 77 1.35 -6.10 -2.18
C ILE A 77 0.30 -6.80 -1.33
N ARG A 78 0.74 -7.65 -0.39
CA ARG A 78 -0.16 -8.28 0.58
C ARG A 78 -0.94 -7.24 1.40
N GLY A 79 -0.32 -6.11 1.71
CA GLY A 79 -0.98 -5.03 2.44
C GLY A 79 -2.12 -4.40 1.63
N ALA A 80 -1.86 -4.06 0.37
CA ALA A 80 -2.87 -3.51 -0.55
C ALA A 80 -4.00 -4.51 -0.80
N GLN A 81 -3.67 -5.79 -1.07
CA GLN A 81 -4.66 -6.85 -1.24
C GLN A 81 -5.57 -7.01 -0.01
N LYS A 82 -5.01 -6.96 1.20
CA LYS A 82 -5.78 -7.02 2.45
C LYS A 82 -6.64 -5.78 2.68
N ALA A 83 -6.20 -4.62 2.20
CA ALA A 83 -6.98 -3.40 2.28
C ALA A 83 -8.18 -3.43 1.33
N GLY A 84 -8.03 -4.09 0.17
CA GLY A 84 -9.06 -4.21 -0.84
C GLY A 84 -9.31 -2.90 -1.60
N HIS A 85 -10.42 -2.82 -2.33
CA HIS A 85 -10.81 -1.60 -3.04
C HIS A 85 -10.81 -0.36 -2.11
N PRO A 86 -10.26 0.80 -2.53
CA PRO A 86 -9.83 1.15 -3.90
C PRO A 86 -8.36 0.86 -4.23
N TRP A 87 -7.66 0.04 -3.45
CA TRP A 87 -6.23 -0.18 -3.65
C TRP A 87 -5.93 -1.07 -4.86
N PHE A 88 -5.06 -0.57 -5.75
CA PHE A 88 -4.45 -1.27 -6.87
C PHE A 88 -2.95 -1.39 -6.61
N SER A 89 -2.40 -2.61 -6.69
CA SER A 89 -1.03 -2.92 -6.32
C SER A 89 -0.10 -3.03 -7.52
N ILE A 90 1.02 -2.31 -7.49
CA ILE A 90 2.07 -2.37 -8.51
C ILE A 90 3.37 -2.82 -7.83
N LEU A 91 3.91 -3.94 -8.30
CA LEU A 91 5.15 -4.53 -7.80
C LEU A 91 6.32 -4.12 -8.69
N THR A 92 7.33 -3.47 -8.11
CA THR A 92 8.56 -3.09 -8.81
C THR A 92 9.68 -4.12 -8.57
N ARG A 93 10.66 -4.16 -9.48
CA ARG A 93 11.83 -5.06 -9.39
C ARG A 93 13.12 -4.36 -8.94
N THR A 94 13.03 -3.11 -8.51
CA THR A 94 14.18 -2.31 -8.08
C THR A 94 14.69 -2.62 -6.67
N GLY A 95 14.00 -3.50 -5.91
CA GLY A 95 14.27 -3.72 -4.50
C GLY A 95 14.28 -5.19 -4.06
N VAL A 96 13.52 -5.50 -3.02
CA VAL A 96 13.45 -6.82 -2.37
C VAL A 96 13.03 -7.90 -3.36
N PHE A 97 12.04 -7.62 -4.20
CA PHE A 97 11.58 -8.54 -5.22
C PHE A 97 12.49 -8.51 -6.45
N LYS A 98 12.96 -9.69 -6.86
CA LYS A 98 13.81 -9.91 -8.04
C LYS A 98 13.29 -11.02 -8.96
N GLY A 99 12.03 -11.43 -8.79
CA GLY A 99 11.40 -12.42 -9.66
C GLY A 99 11.34 -11.90 -11.10
N LYS A 100 11.21 -12.79 -12.07
CA LYS A 100 10.88 -12.42 -13.47
C LYS A 100 9.38 -12.31 -13.69
N GLU A 101 8.65 -13.27 -13.13
CA GLU A 101 7.19 -13.27 -13.16
C GLU A 101 6.62 -12.50 -11.97
N ASN A 102 5.30 -12.55 -11.80
CA ASN A 102 4.63 -12.07 -10.60
C ASN A 102 4.94 -12.98 -9.40
N HIS A 103 4.80 -12.46 -8.17
CA HIS A 103 5.05 -13.24 -6.97
C HIS A 103 3.99 -14.33 -6.80
N ALA A 104 4.40 -15.60 -6.66
CA ALA A 104 3.49 -16.74 -6.72
C ALA A 104 2.40 -16.74 -5.62
N GLU A 105 2.75 -16.35 -4.39
CA GLU A 105 1.81 -16.37 -3.26
C GLU A 105 1.06 -15.04 -3.09
N PHE A 106 1.65 -13.93 -3.54
CA PHE A 106 1.12 -12.58 -3.34
C PHE A 106 1.23 -11.79 -4.66
N PRO A 107 0.46 -12.20 -5.69
CA PRO A 107 0.56 -11.58 -7.00
C PRO A 107 0.03 -10.14 -6.97
N ALA A 108 0.79 -9.20 -7.50
CA ALA A 108 0.32 -7.82 -7.68
C ALA A 108 -0.62 -7.70 -8.89
N ASP A 109 -1.39 -6.61 -8.96
CA ASP A 109 -2.26 -6.33 -10.11
C ASP A 109 -1.43 -5.99 -11.36
N LEU A 110 -0.26 -5.38 -11.16
CA LEU A 110 0.73 -5.13 -12.21
C LEU A 110 2.15 -5.34 -11.66
N VAL A 111 3.05 -5.84 -12.51
CA VAL A 111 4.48 -5.90 -12.20
C VAL A 111 5.25 -5.14 -13.26
N VAL A 112 6.17 -4.28 -12.83
CA VAL A 112 7.00 -3.43 -13.69
C VAL A 112 8.45 -3.48 -13.22
N ASP A 113 9.38 -3.10 -14.07
CA ASP A 113 10.80 -3.14 -13.70
C ASP A 113 11.16 -1.95 -12.81
N THR A 114 10.57 -0.78 -13.06
CA THR A 114 10.91 0.48 -12.38
C THR A 114 9.70 1.26 -11.86
N VAL A 115 9.95 2.23 -10.97
CA VAL A 115 8.91 3.16 -10.51
C VAL A 115 8.45 4.12 -11.62
N GLU A 116 9.33 4.44 -12.56
CA GLU A 116 9.03 5.26 -13.74
C GLU A 116 7.95 4.59 -14.59
N GLU A 117 8.14 3.32 -14.92
CA GLU A 117 7.13 2.52 -15.64
C GLU A 117 5.78 2.43 -14.89
N ALA A 118 5.82 2.34 -13.56
CA ALA A 118 4.59 2.35 -12.75
C ALA A 118 3.83 3.67 -12.93
N VAL A 119 4.55 4.80 -12.87
CA VAL A 119 3.96 6.14 -13.03
C VAL A 119 3.46 6.34 -14.46
N ASP A 120 4.22 5.95 -15.48
CA ASP A 120 3.83 6.04 -16.88
C ASP A 120 2.56 5.22 -17.17
N TYR A 121 2.47 4.01 -16.60
CA TYR A 121 1.28 3.19 -16.68
C TYR A 121 0.07 3.89 -16.06
N ILE A 122 0.21 4.44 -14.85
CA ILE A 122 -0.87 5.14 -14.15
C ILE A 122 -1.33 6.34 -14.98
N LEU A 123 -0.41 7.20 -15.40
CA LEU A 123 -0.74 8.38 -16.19
C LEU A 123 -1.44 7.99 -17.49
N LYS A 124 -0.96 6.98 -18.21
CA LYS A 124 -1.61 6.50 -19.44
C LYS A 124 -3.01 5.95 -19.17
N LYS A 125 -3.19 5.15 -18.12
CA LYS A 125 -4.46 4.52 -17.76
C LYS A 125 -5.49 5.58 -17.35
N GLU A 126 -5.10 6.54 -16.54
CA GLU A 126 -5.99 7.59 -16.01
C GLU A 126 -6.15 8.79 -16.97
N SER A 127 -5.29 8.95 -17.98
CA SER A 127 -5.42 10.02 -19.00
C SER A 127 -6.21 9.60 -20.24
N SER A 128 -6.58 8.32 -20.37
CA SER A 128 -7.28 7.80 -21.56
C SER A 128 -8.80 8.04 -21.53
N PHE A 129 -9.24 9.19 -21.01
CA PHE A 129 -10.64 9.63 -21.06
C PHE A 129 -10.98 10.35 -22.37
#